data_AF-A0A954HDF2-F1
#
_entry.id   AF-A0A954HDF2-F1
#
_cell.length_a   1.000
_cell.length_b   1.000
_cell.length_c   1.000
_cell.angle_alpha   90.00
_cell.angle_beta   90.00
_cell.angle_gamma   90.00
#
_symmetry.space_group_name_H-M   'P 1'
#
loop_
_entity.id
_entity.type
_entity.pdbx_description
1 polymer ?
#
loop_
_entity_poly.entity_id
_entity_poly.type
_entity_poly.pdbx_seq_one_letter_code
_entity_poly.pdbx_strand_id
1 'polypeptide(L)'
;MTEYEYDDKGIRVSAHHTVDDGNDGSLEVDETTTYLNDPMNHTGYSQVIEEVTYDNLAQAETDRAIYFFYGNFIHGVRRIVLDGIEPAEKASDSFQFHMIDYVYHQVLRKESDWLARDLFRSQFRSQEPVVAQNPYDHQQLGCLILYTCHEVMLDDLLERPIESGDLLSNANTIILMGKTREAGKMGRALQIAKHRGSACDESIVPYQITETGIQI
;
A
#
# COMPACT_ATOMS: atom_id res chain seq x y z
N MET A 1 6.94 -28.42 2.32
CA MET A 1 8.18 -29.20 2.64
C MET A 1 8.66 -28.79 4.02
N THR A 2 9.19 -29.70 4.84
CA THR A 2 9.65 -29.37 6.20
C THR A 2 11.17 -29.47 6.27
N GLU A 3 11.84 -28.39 6.66
CA GLU A 3 13.30 -28.35 6.81
C GLU A 3 13.69 -28.16 8.27
N TYR A 4 14.89 -28.63 8.61
CA TYR A 4 15.43 -28.60 9.98
C TYR A 4 16.78 -27.91 9.95
N GLU A 5 16.93 -26.86 10.74
CA GLU A 5 18.19 -26.13 10.92
C GLU A 5 18.59 -26.14 12.40
N TYR A 6 19.88 -26.26 12.65
CA TYR A 6 20.46 -26.35 14.00
C TYR A 6 21.52 -25.27 14.16
N ASP A 7 21.35 -24.38 15.13
CA ASP A 7 22.34 -23.39 15.54
C ASP A 7 22.52 -23.35 17.07
N ASP A 8 23.41 -22.47 17.55
CA ASP A 8 23.69 -22.30 18.98
C ASP A 8 22.47 -21.83 19.80
N LYS A 9 21.35 -21.47 19.15
CA LYS A 9 20.12 -20.98 19.78
C LYS A 9 19.01 -22.03 19.85
N GLY A 10 19.13 -23.16 19.16
CA GLY A 10 18.19 -24.28 19.27
C GLY A 10 17.85 -24.94 17.93
N ILE A 11 16.81 -25.77 17.94
CA ILE A 11 16.30 -26.44 16.74
C ILE A 11 15.25 -25.54 16.10
N ARG A 12 15.47 -25.18 14.83
CA ARG A 12 14.46 -24.51 14.00
C ARG A 12 13.83 -25.53 13.07
N VAL A 13 12.51 -25.56 13.07
CA VAL A 13 11.71 -26.36 12.12
C VAL A 13 10.98 -25.38 11.24
N SER A 14 11.21 -25.43 9.93
CA SER A 14 10.44 -24.63 8.98
C SER A 14 9.46 -25.52 8.23
N ALA A 15 8.26 -25.00 7.99
CA ALA A 15 7.24 -25.62 7.17
C ALA A 15 6.88 -24.65 6.05
N HIS A 16 7.05 -25.10 4.81
CA HIS A 16 6.66 -24.37 3.62
C HIS A 16 5.34 -24.91 3.09
N HIS A 17 4.34 -24.03 2.98
CA HIS A 17 2.99 -24.32 2.53
C HIS A 17 2.68 -23.49 1.28
N THR A 18 2.28 -24.16 0.20
CA THR A 18 1.92 -23.50 -1.06
C THR A 18 0.61 -24.05 -1.59
N VAL A 19 -0.23 -23.18 -2.14
CA VAL A 19 -1.49 -23.54 -2.79
C VAL A 19 -1.48 -22.95 -4.21
N ASP A 20 -1.83 -23.81 -5.18
CA ASP A 20 -2.12 -23.48 -6.58
C ASP A 20 -3.51 -24.09 -6.89
N ASP A 21 -4.56 -23.37 -6.52
CA ASP A 21 -5.96 -23.82 -6.65
C ASP A 21 -6.41 -23.86 -8.12
N GLY A 22 -5.81 -23.00 -8.97
CA GLY A 22 -6.04 -22.97 -10.41
C GLY A 22 -5.28 -24.02 -11.22
N ASN A 23 -4.22 -24.61 -10.64
CA ASN A 23 -3.20 -25.39 -11.33
C ASN A 23 -2.71 -24.69 -12.61
N ASP A 24 -2.55 -23.38 -12.53
CA ASP A 24 -2.12 -22.51 -13.63
C ASP A 24 -0.67 -22.04 -13.46
N GLY A 25 -0.02 -22.44 -12.36
CA GLY A 25 1.35 -22.06 -12.01
C GLY A 25 1.44 -20.70 -11.31
N SER A 26 0.32 -20.05 -11.01
CA SER A 26 0.24 -18.93 -10.08
C SER A 26 -0.12 -19.46 -8.69
N LEU A 27 0.67 -19.08 -7.68
CA LEU A 27 0.41 -19.51 -6.31
C LEU A 27 -0.55 -18.51 -5.66
N GLU A 28 -1.66 -18.98 -5.09
CA GLU A 28 -2.55 -18.16 -4.26
C GLU A 28 -2.09 -18.10 -2.81
N VAL A 29 -1.32 -19.09 -2.38
CA VAL A 29 -0.69 -19.12 -1.05
C VAL A 29 0.76 -19.56 -1.21
N ASP A 30 1.69 -18.82 -0.60
CA ASP A 30 3.07 -19.23 -0.39
C ASP A 30 3.52 -18.73 0.99
N GLU A 31 3.49 -19.61 1.98
CA GLU A 31 3.78 -19.31 3.36
C GLU A 31 4.94 -20.16 3.89
N THR A 32 5.86 -19.52 4.59
CA THR A 32 6.90 -20.19 5.37
C THR A 32 6.68 -19.93 6.85
N THR A 33 6.36 -20.97 7.62
CA THR A 33 6.31 -20.89 9.09
C THR A 33 7.56 -21.48 9.68
N THR A 34 8.26 -20.74 10.54
CA THR A 34 9.44 -21.20 11.28
C THR A 34 9.12 -21.28 12.76
N TYR A 35 9.39 -22.44 13.35
CA TYR A 35 9.24 -22.72 14.77
C TYR A 35 10.61 -22.84 15.43
N LEU A 36 10.87 -22.03 16.46
CA LEU A 36 12.00 -22.23 17.37
C LEU A 36 11.56 -23.15 18.51
N ASN A 37 12.08 -24.37 18.55
CA ASN A 37 11.77 -25.31 19.62
C ASN A 37 12.68 -25.11 20.82
N ASP A 38 12.11 -25.21 22.03
CA ASP A 38 12.82 -25.10 23.30
C ASP A 38 13.80 -26.27 23.48
N PRO A 39 15.13 -26.01 23.43
CA PRO A 39 16.12 -27.06 23.61
C PRO A 39 16.20 -27.57 25.05
N MET A 40 15.63 -26.86 26.02
CA MET A 40 15.68 -27.20 27.45
C MET A 40 14.37 -27.78 27.99
N ASN A 41 13.41 -28.12 27.13
CA ASN A 41 12.15 -28.69 27.58
C ASN A 41 12.31 -30.11 28.15
N HIS A 42 12.00 -30.27 29.43
CA HIS A 42 12.11 -31.55 30.15
C HIS A 42 10.83 -32.40 30.10
N THR A 43 9.77 -31.94 29.46
CA THR A 43 8.46 -32.62 29.45
C THR A 43 8.38 -33.79 28.45
N GLY A 44 9.37 -33.94 27.57
CA GLY A 44 9.38 -34.96 26.50
C GLY A 44 8.50 -34.62 25.29
N TYR A 45 7.85 -33.46 25.28
CA TYR A 45 7.10 -32.92 24.15
C TYR A 45 7.89 -31.82 23.43
N SER A 46 7.58 -31.56 22.16
CA SER A 46 8.12 -30.36 21.48
C SER A 46 7.39 -29.14 22.01
N GLN A 47 8.12 -28.16 22.55
CA GLN A 47 7.57 -26.88 22.98
C GLN A 47 8.14 -25.78 22.10
N VAL A 48 7.27 -25.01 21.46
CA VAL A 48 7.65 -23.90 20.60
C VAL A 48 7.82 -22.65 21.47
N ILE A 49 8.99 -22.02 21.38
CA ILE A 49 9.29 -20.73 22.01
C ILE A 49 8.80 -19.58 21.14
N GLU A 50 9.03 -19.69 19.83
CA GLU A 50 8.74 -18.64 18.86
C GLU A 50 8.21 -19.27 17.58
N GLU A 51 7.12 -18.70 17.07
CA GLU A 51 6.53 -19.04 15.77
C GLU A 51 6.51 -17.77 14.93
N VAL A 52 7.13 -17.83 13.75
CA VAL A 52 7.13 -16.73 12.79
C VAL A 52 6.63 -17.27 11.46
N THR A 53 5.52 -16.70 10.98
CA THR A 53 4.97 -17.01 9.66
C THR A 53 5.24 -15.85 8.71
N TYR A 54 5.80 -16.18 7.55
CA TYR A 54 6.07 -15.26 6.46
C TYR A 54 5.16 -15.60 5.28
N ASP A 55 4.48 -14.60 4.74
CA ASP A 55 3.82 -14.68 3.43
C ASP A 55 4.83 -14.24 2.36
N ASN A 56 5.31 -15.21 1.59
CA ASN A 56 6.32 -15.02 0.56
C ASN A 56 5.76 -14.28 -0.66
N LEU A 57 4.45 -14.39 -0.95
CA LEU A 57 3.80 -13.67 -2.05
C LEU A 57 3.74 -12.17 -1.74
N ALA A 58 3.29 -11.83 -0.54
CA ALA A 58 3.24 -10.44 -0.07
C ALA A 58 4.64 -9.80 -0.09
N GLN A 59 5.68 -10.55 0.28
CA GLN A 59 7.06 -10.06 0.25
C GLN A 59 7.56 -9.85 -1.19
N ALA A 60 7.28 -10.77 -2.12
CA ALA A 60 7.69 -10.64 -3.51
C ALA A 60 7.02 -9.44 -4.21
N GLU A 61 5.73 -9.20 -3.96
CA GLU A 61 5.00 -8.05 -4.50
C GLU A 61 5.51 -6.73 -3.90
N THR A 62 5.85 -6.73 -2.62
CA THR A 62 6.48 -5.58 -1.96
C THR A 62 7.83 -5.22 -2.60
N ASP A 63 8.67 -6.21 -2.87
CA ASP A 63 9.98 -5.99 -3.50
C ASP A 63 9.85 -5.43 -4.92
N ARG A 64 8.86 -5.91 -5.67
CA ARG A 64 8.52 -5.38 -7.01
C ARG A 64 8.10 -3.92 -6.93
N ALA A 65 7.25 -3.57 -5.95
CA ALA A 65 6.83 -2.19 -5.73
C ALA A 65 8.03 -1.29 -5.40
N ILE A 66 8.89 -1.70 -4.46
CA ILE A 66 10.10 -0.95 -4.09
C ILE A 66 10.99 -0.74 -5.32
N TYR A 67 11.25 -1.81 -6.09
CA TYR A 67 12.07 -1.72 -7.30
C TYR A 67 11.47 -0.72 -8.32
N PHE A 68 10.17 -0.83 -8.60
CA PHE A 68 9.47 0.05 -9.53
C PHE A 68 9.53 1.51 -9.08
N PHE A 69 9.18 1.80 -7.83
CA PHE A 69 9.15 3.17 -7.32
C PHE A 69 10.55 3.77 -7.20
N TYR A 70 11.49 3.06 -6.56
CA TYR A 70 12.85 3.55 -6.38
C TYR A 70 13.50 3.86 -7.74
N GLY A 71 13.39 2.95 -8.72
CA GLY A 71 13.92 3.14 -10.07
C GLY A 71 13.34 4.39 -10.75
N ASN A 72 12.03 4.64 -10.63
CA ASN A 72 11.43 5.85 -11.19
C ASN A 72 11.86 7.13 -10.44
N PHE A 73 12.03 7.06 -9.12
CA PHE A 73 12.41 8.23 -8.32
C PHE A 73 13.83 8.70 -8.60
N ILE A 74 14.78 7.78 -8.78
CA ILE A 74 16.15 8.15 -9.20
C ILE A 74 16.16 8.80 -10.59
N HIS A 75 15.19 8.47 -11.45
CA HIS A 75 15.02 9.10 -12.77
C HIS A 75 14.20 10.41 -12.75
N GLY A 76 13.88 10.93 -11.56
CA GLY A 76 13.24 12.25 -11.42
C GLY A 76 11.72 12.24 -11.37
N VAL A 77 11.07 11.06 -11.34
CA VAL A 77 9.61 10.98 -11.14
C VAL A 77 9.25 11.45 -9.73
N ARG A 78 8.26 12.34 -9.62
CA ARG A 78 7.80 12.91 -8.34
C ARG A 78 6.29 12.85 -8.13
N ARG A 79 5.53 12.42 -9.13
CA ARG A 79 4.06 12.36 -9.07
C ARG A 79 3.62 10.93 -9.36
N ILE A 80 2.92 10.35 -8.40
CA ILE A 80 2.33 9.02 -8.50
C ILE A 80 0.81 9.21 -8.59
N VAL A 81 0.19 8.50 -9.53
CA VAL A 81 -1.28 8.37 -9.60
C VAL A 81 -1.60 6.89 -9.42
N LEU A 82 -2.36 6.57 -8.39
CA LEU A 82 -2.92 5.25 -8.17
C LEU A 82 -4.38 5.30 -8.61
N ASP A 83 -4.74 4.45 -9.58
CA ASP A 83 -6.05 4.41 -10.20
C ASP A 83 -6.52 2.95 -10.30
N GLY A 84 -7.82 2.76 -10.55
CA GLY A 84 -8.43 1.43 -10.62
C GLY A 84 -8.74 0.83 -9.24
N ILE A 85 -8.81 1.65 -8.19
CA ILE A 85 -9.15 1.17 -6.85
C ILE A 85 -10.67 0.92 -6.80
N GLU A 86 -11.02 -0.33 -6.58
CA GLU A 86 -12.40 -0.78 -6.56
C GLU A 86 -13.12 -0.40 -5.25
N PRO A 87 -14.46 -0.22 -5.29
CA PRO A 87 -15.25 0.08 -4.11
C PRO A 87 -15.10 -0.98 -3.02
N ALA A 88 -14.94 -0.52 -1.78
CA ALA A 88 -15.00 -1.38 -0.59
C ALA A 88 -16.16 -0.96 0.32
N GLU A 89 -16.84 -1.93 0.93
CA GLU A 89 -17.88 -1.64 1.94
C GLU A 89 -17.27 -0.85 3.10
N LYS A 90 -16.17 -1.38 3.66
CA LYS A 90 -15.34 -0.70 4.63
C LYS A 90 -13.92 -0.65 4.12
N ALA A 91 -13.27 0.49 4.34
CA ALA A 91 -11.92 0.65 3.88
C ALA A 91 -10.92 -0.22 4.69
N SER A 92 -11.21 -0.46 5.97
CA SER A 92 -10.48 -1.39 6.83
C SER A 92 -10.44 -2.83 6.32
N ASP A 93 -11.39 -3.20 5.47
CA ASP A 93 -11.55 -4.58 4.98
C ASP A 93 -10.97 -4.73 3.56
N SER A 94 -10.49 -3.63 2.96
CA SER A 94 -9.93 -3.62 1.62
C SER A 94 -8.43 -3.91 1.63
N PHE A 95 -8.05 -5.06 1.08
CA PHE A 95 -6.64 -5.37 0.82
C PHE A 95 -5.95 -4.29 -0.02
N GLN A 96 -6.65 -3.68 -0.98
CA GLN A 96 -6.11 -2.61 -1.82
C GLN A 96 -5.69 -1.41 -0.96
N PHE A 97 -6.50 -1.02 0.03
CA PHE A 97 -6.15 0.09 0.92
C PHE A 97 -5.01 -0.26 1.86
N HIS A 98 -4.94 -1.49 2.38
CA HIS A 98 -3.81 -1.94 3.18
C HIS A 98 -2.49 -1.89 2.39
N MET A 99 -2.50 -2.37 1.14
CA MET A 99 -1.33 -2.31 0.26
C MET A 99 -0.92 -0.86 -0.04
N ILE A 100 -1.89 0.02 -0.30
CA ILE A 100 -1.63 1.44 -0.55
C ILE A 100 -1.05 2.13 0.68
N ASP A 101 -1.60 1.86 1.87
CA ASP A 101 -1.10 2.42 3.12
C ASP A 101 0.33 1.94 3.41
N TYR A 102 0.61 0.65 3.14
CA TYR A 102 1.96 0.10 3.20
C TYR A 102 2.90 0.83 2.24
N VAL A 103 2.55 0.95 0.95
CA VAL A 103 3.37 1.66 -0.05
C VAL A 103 3.59 3.11 0.36
N TYR A 104 2.55 3.79 0.86
CA TYR A 104 2.67 5.17 1.31
C TYR A 104 3.70 5.32 2.42
N HIS A 105 3.62 4.50 3.48
CA HIS A 105 4.49 4.62 4.64
C HIS A 105 5.89 4.04 4.42
N GLN A 106 5.99 2.86 3.82
CA GLN A 106 7.23 2.11 3.68
C GLN A 106 8.03 2.45 2.42
N VAL A 107 7.39 3.06 1.42
CA VAL A 107 8.05 3.42 0.15
C VAL A 107 8.07 4.93 -0.05
N LEU A 108 6.89 5.58 -0.10
CA LEU A 108 6.81 6.99 -0.49
C LEU A 108 7.31 7.97 0.58
N ARG A 109 7.14 7.62 1.86
CA ARG A 109 7.61 8.42 3.00
C ARG A 109 8.97 8.02 3.53
N LYS A 110 9.55 6.94 3.00
CA LYS A 110 10.88 6.48 3.41
C LYS A 110 11.95 7.33 2.74
N GLU A 111 13.01 7.61 3.48
CA GLU A 111 14.19 8.28 2.94
C GLU A 111 14.85 7.45 1.83
N SER A 112 15.44 8.15 0.86
CA SER A 112 15.97 7.55 -0.37
C SER A 112 17.05 6.48 -0.11
N ASP A 113 17.94 6.71 0.84
CA ASP A 113 19.02 5.78 1.19
C ASP A 113 18.48 4.53 1.90
N TRP A 114 17.50 4.70 2.78
CA TRP A 114 16.83 3.59 3.46
C TRP A 114 16.02 2.73 2.50
N LEU A 115 15.33 3.34 1.52
CA LEU A 115 14.64 2.57 0.49
C LEU A 115 15.64 1.81 -0.41
N ALA A 116 16.79 2.40 -0.72
CA ALA A 116 17.86 1.71 -1.43
C ALA A 116 18.42 0.51 -0.63
N ARG A 117 18.49 0.61 0.70
CA ARG A 117 18.90 -0.52 1.57
C ARG A 117 17.90 -1.66 1.53
N ASP A 118 16.61 -1.36 1.56
CA ASP A 118 15.57 -2.39 1.43
C ASP A 118 15.66 -3.09 0.07
N LEU A 119 15.95 -2.34 -1.00
CA LEU A 119 16.07 -2.87 -2.35
C LEU A 119 17.32 -3.74 -2.54
N PHE A 120 18.50 -3.22 -2.18
CA PHE A 120 19.78 -3.89 -2.45
C PHE A 120 20.18 -4.88 -1.35
N ARG A 121 19.62 -4.77 -0.14
CA ARG A 121 19.87 -5.65 1.01
C ARG A 121 21.36 -5.92 1.22
N SER A 122 21.76 -7.20 1.17
CA SER A 122 23.15 -7.65 1.32
C SER A 122 24.11 -7.01 0.31
N GLN A 123 23.61 -6.59 -0.86
CA GLN A 123 24.40 -5.96 -1.92
C GLN A 123 24.55 -4.45 -1.74
N PHE A 124 23.83 -3.82 -0.79
CA PHE A 124 23.82 -2.37 -0.59
C PHE A 124 25.24 -1.78 -0.48
N ARG A 125 26.15 -2.45 0.26
CA ARG A 125 27.53 -1.98 0.44
C ARG A 125 28.29 -1.80 -0.88
N SER A 126 28.01 -2.65 -1.88
CA SER A 126 28.63 -2.55 -3.20
C SER A 126 28.02 -1.44 -4.05
N GLN A 127 26.75 -1.09 -3.80
CA GLN A 127 25.98 -0.09 -4.55
C GLN A 127 25.94 1.29 -3.87
N GLU A 128 26.39 1.41 -2.62
CA GLU A 128 26.40 2.63 -1.82
C GLU A 128 26.99 3.85 -2.59
N PRO A 129 28.10 3.74 -3.34
CA PRO A 129 28.61 4.86 -4.13
C PRO A 129 27.67 5.32 -5.25
N VAL A 130 26.89 4.41 -5.83
CA VAL A 130 25.93 4.70 -6.92
C VAL A 130 24.66 5.32 -6.35
N VAL A 131 24.18 4.80 -5.21
CA VAL A 131 23.03 5.35 -4.48
C VAL A 131 23.30 6.80 -4.06
N ALA A 132 24.48 7.07 -3.51
CA ALA A 132 24.88 8.42 -3.08
C ALA A 132 24.96 9.43 -4.24
N GLN A 133 25.15 8.98 -5.48
CA GLN A 133 25.18 9.84 -6.67
C GLN A 133 23.78 10.24 -7.16
N ASN A 134 22.73 9.49 -6.78
CA ASN A 134 21.37 9.68 -7.28
C ASN A 134 20.35 9.87 -6.14
N PRO A 135 20.57 10.81 -5.20
CA PRO A 135 19.61 11.06 -4.14
C PRO A 135 18.34 11.70 -4.68
N TYR A 136 17.21 11.40 -4.06
CA TYR A 136 15.98 12.14 -4.24
C TYR A 136 15.39 12.54 -2.88
N ASP A 137 14.68 13.65 -2.87
CA ASP A 137 13.95 14.11 -1.69
C ASP A 137 12.56 13.48 -1.67
N HIS A 138 12.31 12.62 -0.68
CA HIS A 138 11.02 11.94 -0.47
C HIS A 138 9.89 12.94 -0.14
N GLN A 139 10.20 14.13 0.38
CA GLN A 139 9.21 15.16 0.67
C GLN A 139 8.60 15.77 -0.60
N GLN A 140 9.32 15.67 -1.72
CA GLN A 140 8.84 16.13 -3.03
C GLN A 140 7.93 15.11 -3.73
N LEU A 141 7.76 13.91 -3.17
CA LEU A 141 6.88 12.89 -3.73
C LEU A 141 5.42 13.23 -3.41
N GLY A 142 4.62 13.40 -4.47
CA GLY A 142 3.17 13.56 -4.42
C GLY A 142 2.47 12.29 -4.87
N CYS A 143 1.47 11.85 -4.12
CA CYS A 143 0.62 10.72 -4.46
C CYS A 143 -0.83 11.18 -4.58
N LEU A 144 -1.46 10.90 -5.73
CA LEU A 144 -2.88 11.04 -5.96
C LEU A 144 -3.50 9.65 -6.03
N ILE A 145 -4.63 9.49 -5.36
CA ILE A 145 -5.34 8.23 -5.26
C ILE A 145 -6.74 8.46 -5.82
N LEU A 146 -7.08 7.73 -6.88
CA LEU A 146 -8.39 7.75 -7.51
C LEU A 146 -9.16 6.51 -7.05
N TYR A 147 -10.16 6.76 -6.20
CA TYR A 147 -10.96 5.72 -5.58
C TYR A 147 -12.41 5.78 -6.07
N THR A 148 -12.90 4.68 -6.63
CA THR A 148 -14.31 4.56 -7.03
C THR A 148 -15.15 4.16 -5.84
N CYS A 149 -16.17 4.95 -5.52
CA CYS A 149 -17.13 4.66 -4.46
C CYS A 149 -18.38 3.96 -5.01
N HIS A 150 -19.16 3.33 -4.13
CA HIS A 150 -20.47 2.77 -4.48
C HIS A 150 -21.49 3.87 -4.78
N GLU A 151 -21.37 4.97 -4.05
CA GLU A 151 -22.22 6.15 -4.17
C GLU A 151 -21.96 6.87 -5.49
N VAL A 152 -23.05 7.19 -6.20
CA VAL A 152 -22.98 7.89 -7.48
C VAL A 152 -23.31 9.37 -7.32
N MET A 153 -24.17 9.70 -6.35
CA MET A 153 -24.57 11.08 -6.06
C MET A 153 -23.55 11.73 -5.12
N LEU A 154 -23.29 13.02 -5.35
CA LEU A 154 -22.37 13.77 -4.50
C LEU A 154 -22.91 13.92 -3.06
N ASP A 155 -24.22 14.08 -2.91
CA ASP A 155 -24.86 14.23 -1.59
C ASP A 155 -24.64 12.97 -0.74
N ASP A 156 -24.81 11.78 -1.33
CA ASP A 156 -24.55 10.50 -0.66
C ASP A 156 -23.07 10.37 -0.22
N LEU A 157 -22.13 10.84 -1.04
CA LEU A 157 -20.70 10.86 -0.69
C LEU A 157 -20.39 11.82 0.47
N LEU A 158 -21.07 12.97 0.53
CA LEU A 158 -20.87 13.97 1.58
C LEU A 158 -21.40 13.50 2.94
N GLU A 159 -22.46 12.69 2.95
CA GLU A 159 -23.03 12.13 4.17
C GLU A 159 -22.18 11.00 4.77
N ARG A 160 -21.27 10.41 3.98
CA ARG A 160 -20.42 9.31 4.43
C ARG A 160 -19.40 9.80 5.46
N PRO A 161 -19.36 9.22 6.66
CA PRO A 161 -18.34 9.57 7.63
C PRO A 161 -16.96 9.12 7.14
N ILE A 162 -15.96 9.98 7.33
CA ILE A 162 -14.56 9.59 7.16
C ILE A 162 -14.17 8.77 8.38
N GLU A 163 -13.99 7.47 8.21
CA GLU A 163 -13.62 6.58 9.30
C GLU A 163 -12.19 6.87 9.79
N SER A 164 -12.01 6.79 11.11
CA SER A 164 -10.72 6.96 11.78
C SER A 164 -9.84 5.74 11.54
N GLY A 165 -8.57 5.96 11.16
CA GLY A 165 -7.59 4.89 11.01
C GLY A 165 -7.48 4.31 9.61
N ASP A 166 -8.17 4.90 8.63
CA ASP A 166 -8.11 4.53 7.23
C ASP A 166 -7.26 5.51 6.40
N LEU A 167 -6.85 5.12 5.19
CA LEU A 167 -6.11 5.92 4.20
C LEU A 167 -6.71 7.32 4.00
N LEU A 168 -8.03 7.43 3.98
CA LEU A 168 -8.75 8.71 3.86
C LEU A 168 -8.49 9.64 5.06
N SER A 169 -8.33 9.07 6.27
CA SER A 169 -8.02 9.83 7.48
C SER A 169 -6.59 10.41 7.47
N ASN A 170 -5.67 9.77 6.76
CA ASN A 170 -4.29 10.24 6.58
C ASN A 170 -4.12 11.20 5.38
N ALA A 171 -5.05 11.17 4.42
CA ALA A 171 -4.98 12.04 3.25
C ALA A 171 -4.91 13.53 3.61
N ASN A 172 -4.02 14.28 2.96
CA ASN A 172 -3.93 15.73 3.16
C ASN A 172 -5.11 16.47 2.53
N THR A 173 -5.58 15.99 1.38
CA THR A 173 -6.72 16.54 0.64
C THR A 173 -7.63 15.40 0.22
N ILE A 174 -8.94 15.57 0.40
CA ILE A 174 -9.98 14.67 -0.13
C ILE A 174 -10.88 15.50 -1.03
N ILE A 175 -11.01 15.06 -2.28
CA ILE A 175 -11.90 15.67 -3.27
C ILE A 175 -12.99 14.65 -3.55
N LEU A 176 -14.23 14.98 -3.19
CA LEU A 176 -15.39 14.19 -3.52
C LEU A 176 -15.92 14.65 -4.88
N MET A 177 -16.20 13.71 -5.77
CA MET A 177 -16.69 13.99 -7.12
C MET A 177 -17.89 13.09 -7.40
N GLY A 178 -19.03 13.68 -7.73
CA GLY A 178 -20.27 12.93 -7.89
C GLY A 178 -21.26 13.57 -8.85
N LYS A 179 -22.37 12.87 -9.08
CA LYS A 179 -23.52 13.43 -9.80
C LYS A 179 -24.32 14.35 -8.89
N THR A 180 -24.85 15.42 -9.46
CA THR A 180 -25.85 16.29 -8.82
C THR A 180 -27.17 16.22 -9.59
N ARG A 181 -28.28 16.56 -8.94
CA ARG A 181 -29.60 16.61 -9.57
C ARG A 181 -30.25 17.96 -9.31
N GLU A 182 -30.43 18.73 -10.37
CA GLU A 182 -31.11 20.03 -10.29
C GLU A 182 -32.20 20.13 -11.36
N ALA A 183 -33.41 20.52 -10.97
CA ALA A 183 -34.53 20.80 -11.88
C ALA A 183 -34.75 19.73 -12.97
N GLY A 184 -34.62 18.44 -12.61
CA GLY A 184 -34.80 17.31 -13.52
C GLY A 184 -33.62 17.03 -14.46
N LYS A 185 -32.49 17.74 -14.31
CA LYS A 185 -31.25 17.48 -15.02
C LYS A 185 -30.21 16.85 -14.11
N MET A 186 -29.46 15.91 -14.66
CA MET A 186 -28.28 15.36 -14.00
C MET A 186 -27.07 16.21 -14.35
N GLY A 187 -26.37 16.68 -13.33
CA GLY A 187 -25.11 17.40 -13.43
C GLY A 187 -23.97 16.63 -12.77
N ARG A 188 -22.82 17.30 -12.67
CA ARG A 188 -21.63 16.83 -11.96
C ARG A 188 -21.06 17.98 -11.14
N ALA A 189 -20.60 17.66 -9.95
CA ALA A 189 -19.92 18.62 -9.10
C ALA A 189 -18.87 17.93 -8.23
N LEU A 190 -17.95 18.73 -7.72
CA LEU A 190 -16.95 18.33 -6.77
C LEU A 190 -17.02 19.18 -5.51
N GLN A 191 -16.54 18.64 -4.39
CA GLN A 191 -16.45 19.33 -3.12
C GLN A 191 -15.18 18.89 -2.39
N ILE A 192 -14.53 19.81 -1.69
CA ILE A 192 -13.31 19.52 -0.92
C ILE A 192 -13.70 19.14 0.51
N ALA A 193 -13.84 17.84 0.78
CA ALA A 193 -14.25 17.35 2.10
C ALA A 193 -13.16 17.53 3.16
N LYS A 194 -11.90 17.59 2.72
CA LYS A 194 -10.75 17.79 3.59
C LYS A 194 -9.64 18.49 2.84
N HIS A 195 -8.99 19.43 3.49
CA HIS A 195 -7.75 20.04 3.00
C HIS A 195 -6.85 20.45 4.16
N ARG A 196 -5.56 20.13 4.07
CA ARG A 196 -4.52 20.53 5.02
C ARG A 196 -3.47 21.37 4.29
N GLY A 197 -3.06 22.47 4.90
CA GLY A 197 -1.92 23.30 4.45
C GLY A 197 -2.27 24.67 3.89
N SER A 198 -3.54 24.96 3.59
CA SER A 198 -4.00 26.29 3.20
C SER A 198 -5.50 26.48 3.42
N ALA A 199 -6.00 27.71 3.22
CA ALA A 199 -7.43 27.98 3.16
C ALA A 199 -8.04 27.28 1.94
N CYS A 200 -9.25 26.75 2.10
CA CYS A 200 -9.98 26.06 1.05
C CYS A 200 -11.40 26.61 0.96
N ASP A 201 -11.95 26.65 -0.25
CA ASP A 201 -13.36 26.96 -0.47
C ASP A 201 -14.20 25.71 -0.14
N GLU A 202 -15.30 25.92 0.57
CA GLU A 202 -16.24 24.86 0.97
C GLU A 202 -17.40 24.69 -0.02
N SER A 203 -17.43 25.49 -1.09
CA SER A 203 -18.49 25.43 -2.10
C SER A 203 -18.54 24.10 -2.85
N ILE A 204 -19.76 23.71 -3.24
CA ILE A 204 -19.97 22.63 -4.21
C ILE A 204 -19.78 23.23 -5.60
N VAL A 205 -18.76 22.77 -6.31
CA VAL A 205 -18.34 23.35 -7.58
C VAL A 205 -18.76 22.45 -8.74
N PRO A 206 -19.66 22.91 -9.64
CA PRO A 206 -20.04 22.13 -10.81
C PRO A 206 -18.84 21.97 -11.75
N TYR A 207 -18.80 20.86 -12.50
CA TYR A 207 -17.79 20.67 -13.53
C TYR A 207 -18.37 19.95 -14.75
N GLN A 208 -17.69 20.12 -15.89
CA GLN A 208 -17.97 19.41 -17.13
C GLN A 208 -16.77 18.54 -17.53
N ILE A 209 -17.05 17.40 -18.14
CA ILE A 209 -16.01 16.57 -18.77
C ILE A 209 -16.10 16.82 -20.26
N THR A 210 -15.03 17.37 -20.82
CA THR A 210 -14.87 17.65 -22.24
C THR A 210 -13.83 16.73 -22.85
N GLU A 211 -13.61 16.83 -24.15
CA GLU A 211 -12.52 16.12 -24.85
C GLU A 211 -11.13 16.48 -24.30
N THR A 212 -11.00 17.63 -23.64
CA THR A 212 -9.74 18.10 -23.02
C THR A 212 -9.62 17.77 -21.54
N GLY A 213 -10.61 17.09 -20.95
CA GLY A 213 -10.66 16.74 -19.53
C GLY A 213 -11.68 17.56 -18.74
N ILE A 214 -11.42 17.72 -17.44
CA ILE A 214 -12.31 18.40 -16.48
C ILE A 214 -12.21 19.91 -16.64
N GLN A 215 -13.36 20.56 -16.79
CA GLN A 215 -13.51 22.02 -16.78
C GLN A 215 -14.43 22.41 -15.63
N ILE A 216 -13.95 23.31 -14.78
CA ILE A 216 -14.69 23.90 -13.64
C ILE A 216 -15.39 25.17 -14.13
#